data_AF-A0A0K8WL23-F1
#
_entry.id   AF-A0A0K8WL23-F1
#
_cell.length_a   1.000
_cell.length_b   1.000
_cell.length_c   1.000
_cell.angle_alpha   90.00
_cell.angle_beta   90.00
_cell.angle_gamma   90.00
#
_symmetry.space_group_name_H-M   'P 1'
#
loop_
_entity.id
_entity.type
_entity.pdbx_description
1 polymer ?
#
loop_
_entity_poly.entity_id
_entity_poly.type
_entity_poly.pdbx_seq_one_letter_code
_entity_poly.pdbx_strand_id
1 'polypeptide(L)'
;MNVLRSYIIRGTSGVLQIPEIIVPSFIHTSAIRKTFWEKEKKSGYTSNVTLPSRKDLIVEGFRELKKEIQLWKDEMKEKIDSDPILVYRPGETDVVFNFKNESAFDTWIVTTDADHREGKSTAKLEMSSGGAGLFHGNVNSEHVKDGIVKRTGYANIRTKRVRVRKNKQIHTNYIIYIKYILCMF
;
A
#
# COMPACT_ATOMS: atom_id res chain seq x y z
N MET A 1 -0.56 -46.78 -27.98
CA MET A 1 -1.25 -48.08 -28.13
C MET A 1 -1.04 -48.84 -26.84
N ASN A 2 -1.98 -48.77 -25.90
CA ASN A 2 -1.89 -49.49 -24.63
C ASN A 2 -2.99 -50.56 -24.62
N VAL A 3 -2.57 -51.81 -24.54
CA VAL A 3 -3.38 -53.01 -24.70
C VAL A 3 -4.19 -53.24 -23.43
N LEU A 4 -5.51 -53.14 -23.51
CA LEU A 4 -6.44 -53.50 -22.43
C LEU A 4 -6.54 -55.02 -22.35
N ARG A 5 -6.12 -55.60 -21.21
CA ARG A 5 -6.32 -57.02 -20.92
C ARG A 5 -7.63 -57.19 -20.17
N SER A 6 -8.65 -57.69 -20.87
CA SER A 6 -9.94 -58.06 -20.30
C SER A 6 -9.82 -59.37 -19.51
N TYR A 7 -10.33 -59.39 -18.28
CA TYR A 7 -10.68 -60.62 -17.58
C TYR A 7 -12.16 -60.61 -17.24
N ILE A 8 -12.86 -61.59 -17.81
CA ILE A 8 -14.25 -61.91 -17.52
C ILE A 8 -14.24 -62.84 -16.30
N ILE A 9 -14.88 -62.43 -15.20
CA ILE A 9 -15.28 -63.35 -14.14
C ILE A 9 -16.81 -63.38 -14.12
N ARG A 10 -17.37 -64.52 -14.51
CA ARG A 10 -18.79 -64.84 -14.34
C ARG A 10 -19.01 -65.21 -12.88
N GLY A 11 -19.97 -64.55 -12.23
CA GLY A 11 -20.38 -64.91 -10.87
C GLY A 11 -21.48 -63.96 -10.40
N THR A 12 -22.66 -64.51 -10.20
CA THR A 12 -23.89 -63.84 -9.75
C THR A 12 -23.79 -63.27 -8.34
N SER A 13 -24.69 -62.32 -8.07
CA SER A 13 -25.08 -61.68 -6.79
C SER A 13 -24.36 -60.37 -6.44
N GLY A 14 -25.19 -59.37 -6.16
CA GLY A 14 -24.85 -57.95 -6.22
C GLY A 14 -23.73 -57.52 -5.30
N VAL A 15 -22.87 -56.66 -5.82
CA VAL A 15 -21.86 -55.94 -5.06
C VAL A 15 -22.17 -54.46 -5.22
N LEU A 16 -22.55 -53.84 -4.10
CA LEU A 16 -22.77 -52.40 -3.99
C LEU A 16 -21.50 -51.68 -4.45
N GLN A 17 -21.59 -50.92 -5.54
CA GLN A 17 -20.55 -49.97 -5.94
C GLN A 17 -20.58 -48.81 -4.95
N ILE A 18 -19.70 -48.85 -3.95
CA ILE A 18 -19.36 -47.67 -3.16
C ILE A 18 -18.50 -46.80 -4.09
N PRO A 19 -18.88 -45.54 -4.39
CA PRO A 19 -17.97 -44.65 -5.09
C PRO A 19 -16.81 -44.35 -4.16
N GLU A 20 -15.62 -44.86 -4.49
CA GLU A 20 -14.38 -44.38 -3.86
C GLU A 20 -14.25 -42.89 -4.19
N ILE A 21 -14.55 -42.04 -3.20
CA ILE A 21 -14.20 -40.64 -3.25
C ILE A 21 -12.69 -40.59 -3.09
N ILE A 22 -11.97 -40.55 -4.20
CA ILE A 22 -10.54 -40.25 -4.24
C ILE A 22 -10.41 -38.78 -3.83
N VAL A 23 -10.27 -38.52 -2.54
CA VAL A 23 -9.80 -37.23 -2.04
C VAL A 23 -8.32 -37.14 -2.42
N PRO A 24 -7.90 -36.20 -3.29
CA PRO A 24 -6.49 -36.00 -3.56
C PRO A 24 -5.85 -35.51 -2.26
N SER A 25 -5.08 -36.39 -1.62
CA SER A 25 -4.16 -35.99 -0.56
C SER A 25 -3.11 -35.09 -1.20
N PHE A 26 -3.25 -33.78 -1.01
CA PHE A 26 -2.22 -32.81 -1.34
C PHE A 26 -1.04 -33.00 -0.39
N ILE A 27 -0.21 -34.01 -0.64
CA ILE A 27 1.11 -34.11 -0.02
C ILE A 27 1.98 -33.06 -0.74
N HIS A 28 2.16 -31.92 -0.10
CA HIS A 28 3.05 -30.87 -0.58
C HIS A 28 4.51 -31.37 -0.51
N THR A 29 5.08 -31.77 -1.65
CA THR A 29 6.43 -32.34 -1.78
C THR A 29 7.55 -31.30 -1.86
N SER A 30 7.37 -30.10 -1.30
CA SER A 30 8.49 -29.16 -1.25
C SER A 30 9.59 -29.71 -0.36
N ALA A 31 10.82 -29.78 -0.88
CA ALA A 31 11.99 -30.12 -0.10
C ALA A 31 12.06 -29.26 1.17
N ILE A 32 12.14 -29.89 2.35
CA ILE A 32 12.42 -29.20 3.61
C ILE A 32 13.76 -28.50 3.45
N ARG A 33 13.74 -27.17 3.33
CA ARG A 33 14.95 -26.36 3.36
C ARG A 33 15.54 -26.45 4.77
N LYS A 34 16.54 -27.28 4.96
CA LYS A 34 17.42 -27.28 6.14
C LYS A 34 18.34 -26.06 6.11
N THR A 35 17.76 -24.86 6.04
CA THR A 35 18.53 -23.62 6.15
C THR A 35 18.82 -23.39 7.62
N PHE A 36 20.11 -23.38 7.98
CA PHE A 36 20.55 -22.90 9.28
C PHE A 36 20.14 -21.44 9.44
N TRP A 37 19.71 -21.06 10.64
CA TRP A 37 19.42 -19.67 10.93
C TRP A 37 20.74 -18.91 11.01
N GLU A 38 21.01 -18.06 10.04
CA GLU A 38 22.11 -17.10 10.09
C GLU A 38 21.56 -15.74 10.52
N LYS A 39 22.15 -15.16 11.57
CA LYS A 39 21.80 -13.82 12.07
C LYS A 39 21.91 -12.76 10.97
N GLU A 40 22.87 -12.90 10.05
CA GLU A 40 23.10 -11.99 8.93
C GLU A 40 23.29 -12.76 7.62
N LYS A 41 22.32 -12.67 6.70
CA LYS A 41 22.37 -13.32 5.38
C LYS A 41 23.40 -12.71 4.41
N LYS A 42 24.01 -11.58 4.77
CA LYS A 42 25.03 -10.86 4.00
C LYS A 42 26.19 -10.54 4.94
N SER A 43 27.11 -11.49 5.11
CA SER A 43 28.33 -11.25 5.87
C SER A 43 29.20 -10.22 5.15
N GLY A 44 29.83 -9.29 5.91
CA GLY A 44 30.81 -8.34 5.36
C GLY A 44 30.58 -6.86 5.69
N TYR A 45 29.44 -6.48 6.27
CA TYR A 45 29.21 -5.11 6.76
C TYR A 45 29.35 -5.05 8.28
N THR A 46 30.55 -5.31 8.82
CA THR A 46 30.83 -5.02 10.23
C THR A 46 31.02 -3.51 10.38
N SER A 47 29.92 -2.76 10.40
CA SER A 47 29.99 -1.42 10.98
C SER A 47 30.35 -1.61 12.45
N ASN A 48 31.46 -1.01 12.91
CA ASN A 48 31.87 -0.98 14.33
C ASN A 48 30.87 -0.14 15.14
N VAL A 49 29.60 -0.53 15.13
CA VAL A 49 28.53 0.11 15.88
C VAL A 49 28.52 -0.56 17.23
N THR A 50 28.90 0.20 18.25
CA THR A 50 28.75 -0.20 19.65
C THR A 50 27.27 -0.48 19.88
N LEU A 51 26.92 -1.75 20.05
CA LEU A 51 25.55 -2.14 20.33
C LEU A 51 25.15 -1.55 21.68
N PRO A 52 24.01 -0.84 21.78
CA PRO A 52 23.52 -0.34 23.05
C PRO A 52 23.28 -1.50 24.04
N SER A 53 23.39 -1.22 25.33
CA SER A 53 23.12 -2.21 26.37
C SER A 53 21.68 -2.72 26.22
N ARG A 54 21.44 -4.01 26.53
CA ARG A 54 20.08 -4.58 26.48
C ARG A 54 19.11 -3.79 27.35
N LYS A 55 19.59 -3.24 28.47
CA LYS A 55 18.79 -2.40 29.36
C LYS A 55 18.37 -1.11 28.66
N ASP A 56 19.29 -0.46 27.95
CA ASP A 56 19.02 0.78 27.22
C ASP A 56 18.00 0.54 26.10
N LEU A 57 18.13 -0.58 25.38
CA LEU A 57 17.16 -0.99 24.36
C LEU A 57 15.75 -1.21 24.93
N ILE A 58 15.65 -1.82 26.11
CA ILE A 58 14.36 -2.03 26.78
C ILE A 58 13.76 -0.69 27.23
N VAL A 59 14.57 0.20 27.81
CA VAL A 59 14.13 1.53 28.26
C VAL A 59 13.66 2.38 27.08
N GLU A 60 14.42 2.41 25.98
CA GLU A 60 14.01 3.10 24.75
C GLU A 60 12.76 2.47 24.14
N GLY A 61 12.65 1.14 24.15
CA GLY A 61 11.44 0.43 23.73
C GLY A 61 10.20 0.86 24.52
N PHE A 62 10.29 0.98 25.84
CA PHE A 62 9.19 1.48 26.67
C PHE A 62 8.87 2.96 26.42
N ARG A 63 9.89 3.79 26.16
CA ARG A 63 9.71 5.21 25.81
C ARG A 63 8.98 5.36 24.48
N GLU A 64 9.31 4.53 23.50
CA GLU A 64 8.62 4.48 22.21
C GLU A 64 7.21 3.93 22.35
N LEU A 65 7.02 2.83 23.09
CA LEU A 65 5.71 2.23 23.33
C LEU A 65 4.75 3.22 24.01
N LYS A 66 5.23 3.99 25.01
CA LYS A 66 4.40 5.01 25.67
C LYS A 66 3.88 6.05 24.68
N LYS A 67 4.74 6.50 23.75
CA LYS A 67 4.34 7.45 22.69
C LYS A 67 3.32 6.81 21.75
N GLU A 68 3.52 5.56 21.37
CA GLU A 68 2.58 4.84 20.50
C GLU A 68 1.23 4.58 21.19
N ILE A 69 1.21 4.29 22.49
CA ILE A 69 -0.03 4.12 23.27
C ILE A 69 -0.80 5.44 23.35
N GLN A 70 -0.11 6.57 23.57
CA GLN A 70 -0.76 7.87 23.59
C GLN A 70 -1.43 8.17 22.25
N LEU A 71 -0.70 7.96 21.17
CA LEU A 71 -1.22 8.15 19.81
C LEU A 71 -2.35 7.17 19.47
N TRP A 72 -2.29 5.94 19.97
CA TRP A 72 -3.38 4.97 19.84
C TRP A 72 -4.63 5.39 20.60
N LYS A 73 -4.48 5.97 21.78
CA LYS A 73 -5.60 6.54 22.53
C LYS A 73 -6.26 7.66 21.74
N ASP A 74 -5.47 8.53 21.12
CA ASP A 74 -5.99 9.62 20.28
C ASP A 74 -6.72 9.06 19.05
N GLU A 75 -6.16 8.06 18.36
CA GLU A 75 -6.83 7.38 17.24
C GLU A 75 -8.13 6.67 17.66
N MET A 76 -8.18 6.06 18.84
CA MET A 76 -9.40 5.43 19.36
C MET A 76 -10.46 6.46 19.70
N LYS A 77 -10.05 7.61 20.24
CA LYS A 77 -10.96 8.74 20.48
C LYS A 77 -11.54 9.25 19.17
N GLU A 78 -10.69 9.53 18.18
CA GLU A 78 -11.14 9.95 16.84
C GLU A 78 -12.08 8.92 16.20
N LYS A 79 -11.81 7.63 16.35
CA LYS A 79 -12.68 6.57 15.80
C LYS A 79 -14.05 6.53 16.48
N ILE A 80 -14.11 6.80 17.79
CA ILE A 80 -15.37 6.88 18.53
C ILE A 80 -16.14 8.14 18.11
N ASP A 81 -15.46 9.27 17.98
CA ASP A 81 -16.06 10.54 17.55
C ASP A 81 -16.54 10.48 16.08
N SER A 82 -15.87 9.68 15.24
CA SER A 82 -16.17 9.49 13.81
C SER A 82 -17.20 8.39 13.52
N ASP A 83 -18.07 8.04 14.47
CA ASP A 83 -19.12 7.05 14.23
C ASP A 83 -20.01 7.50 13.06
N PRO A 84 -20.16 6.70 11.98
CA PRO A 84 -20.95 7.07 10.81
C PRO A 84 -22.40 7.46 11.14
N ILE A 85 -22.96 6.97 12.24
CA ILE A 85 -24.32 7.36 12.69
C ILE A 85 -24.35 8.83 13.15
N LEU A 86 -23.25 9.34 13.72
CA LEU A 86 -23.14 10.71 14.23
C LEU A 86 -22.65 11.71 13.18
N VAL A 87 -21.83 11.25 12.23
CA VAL A 87 -21.17 12.11 11.22
C VAL A 87 -22.02 12.30 9.96
N TYR A 88 -22.79 11.30 9.52
CA TYR A 88 -23.60 11.41 8.30
C TYR A 88 -24.99 11.97 8.58
N ARG A 89 -25.09 13.30 8.66
CA ARG A 89 -26.39 13.96 8.50
C ARG A 89 -26.70 14.07 7.00
N PRO A 90 -27.82 13.49 6.51
CA PRO A 90 -28.17 13.62 5.10
C PRO A 90 -28.34 15.10 4.72
N GLY A 91 -27.55 15.56 3.75
CA GLY A 91 -27.55 16.96 3.28
C GLY A 91 -26.34 17.79 3.72
N GLU A 92 -25.51 17.30 4.64
CA GLU A 92 -24.26 17.95 5.03
C GLU A 92 -23.10 17.49 4.12
N THR A 93 -22.35 18.45 3.57
CA THR A 93 -21.15 18.17 2.76
C THR A 93 -19.93 18.65 3.53
N ASP A 94 -19.09 17.72 3.97
CA ASP A 94 -17.82 18.06 4.61
C ASP A 94 -16.74 18.34 3.54
N VAL A 95 -16.16 19.54 3.60
CA VAL A 95 -15.15 19.99 2.63
C VAL A 95 -13.77 19.77 3.24
N VAL A 96 -13.21 18.59 2.96
CA VAL A 96 -11.89 18.18 3.47
C VAL A 96 -10.74 18.98 2.84
N PHE A 97 -10.88 19.38 1.58
CA PHE A 97 -9.86 20.14 0.86
C PHE A 97 -10.46 21.40 0.27
N ASN A 98 -9.87 22.55 0.63
CA ASN A 98 -10.33 23.85 0.19
C ASN A 98 -9.12 24.68 -0.27
N PHE A 99 -9.14 25.12 -1.54
CA PHE A 99 -8.05 25.86 -2.18
C PHE A 99 -8.16 27.38 -1.96
N LYS A 100 -9.00 27.84 -1.04
CA LYS A 100 -9.13 29.27 -0.69
C LYS A 100 -7.86 29.88 -0.08
N ASN A 101 -7.02 29.05 0.56
CA ASN A 101 -5.80 29.51 1.23
C ASN A 101 -4.56 28.95 0.53
N GLU A 102 -3.51 29.77 0.43
CA GLU A 102 -2.23 29.35 -0.16
C GLU A 102 -1.56 28.20 0.64
N SER A 103 -1.80 28.13 1.95
CA SER A 103 -1.35 27.02 2.80
C SER A 103 -1.97 25.67 2.43
N ALA A 104 -3.09 25.64 1.70
CA ALA A 104 -3.68 24.39 1.24
C ALA A 104 -2.78 23.71 0.19
N PHE A 105 -2.05 24.49 -0.62
CA PHE A 105 -1.15 24.00 -1.65
C PHE A 105 0.04 23.25 -1.06
N ASP A 106 0.50 23.63 0.14
CA ASP A 106 1.54 22.91 0.88
C ASP A 106 1.13 21.47 1.21
N THR A 107 -0.17 21.16 1.25
CA THR A 107 -0.65 19.80 1.49
C THR A 107 -0.49 18.92 0.25
N TRP A 108 -0.27 19.50 -0.92
CA TRP A 108 -0.11 18.78 -2.18
C TRP A 108 1.35 18.72 -2.61
N ILE A 109 1.70 17.64 -3.28
CA ILE A 109 2.99 17.42 -3.92
C ILE A 109 2.70 17.23 -5.41
N VAL A 110 3.28 18.09 -6.23
CA VAL A 110 3.34 17.90 -7.67
C VAL A 110 4.65 17.18 -7.98
N THR A 111 4.58 16.17 -8.85
CA THR A 111 5.74 15.39 -9.24
C THR A 111 5.73 15.18 -10.75
N THR A 112 6.87 15.42 -11.37
CA THR A 112 7.08 15.29 -12.82
C THR A 112 8.26 14.37 -13.12
N ASP A 113 8.36 13.95 -14.38
CA ASP A 113 9.54 13.23 -14.89
C ASP A 113 10.82 14.09 -14.87
N ALA A 114 10.69 15.42 -14.98
CA ALA A 114 11.80 16.36 -14.91
C ALA A 114 12.46 16.38 -13.51
N ASP A 115 11.68 16.23 -12.44
CA ASP A 115 12.20 16.16 -11.06
C ASP A 115 13.15 14.96 -10.85
N HIS A 116 12.91 13.88 -11.59
CA HIS A 116 13.70 12.65 -11.57
C HIS A 116 14.82 12.64 -12.61
N ARG A 117 14.98 13.72 -13.40
CA ARG A 117 15.91 13.82 -14.55
C ARG A 117 15.64 12.76 -15.62
N GLU A 118 14.38 12.34 -15.77
CA GLU A 118 13.96 11.32 -16.72
C GLU A 118 13.40 11.94 -18.01
N GLY A 119 12.78 13.12 -17.92
CA GLY A 119 12.12 13.80 -19.04
C GLY A 119 12.14 15.32 -18.96
N LYS A 120 11.25 15.96 -19.73
CA LYS A 120 11.13 17.43 -19.86
C LYS A 120 9.74 17.95 -19.53
N SER A 121 8.90 17.15 -18.87
CA SER A 121 7.55 17.58 -18.53
C SER A 121 7.59 18.63 -17.43
N THR A 122 6.63 19.55 -17.46
CA THR A 122 6.49 20.62 -16.46
C THR A 122 5.05 20.64 -15.97
N ALA A 123 4.85 20.78 -14.66
CA ALA A 123 3.52 20.89 -14.08
C ALA A 123 3.55 21.75 -12.82
N LYS A 124 2.47 22.50 -12.59
CA LYS A 124 2.28 23.39 -11.45
C LYS A 124 0.85 23.28 -10.93
N LEU A 125 0.69 23.57 -9.65
CA LEU A 125 -0.59 23.69 -8.99
C LEU A 125 -0.72 25.12 -8.47
N GLU A 126 -1.64 25.89 -9.03
CA GLU A 126 -1.84 27.30 -8.74
C GLU A 126 -3.29 27.58 -8.34
N MET A 127 -3.56 28.72 -7.71
CA MET A 127 -4.92 29.13 -7.36
C MET A 127 -5.60 29.80 -8.56
N SER A 128 -6.78 29.31 -8.94
CA SER A 128 -7.64 29.95 -9.94
C SER A 128 -8.36 31.16 -9.35
N SER A 129 -8.75 32.12 -10.19
CA SER A 129 -9.57 33.28 -9.81
C SER A 129 -10.91 32.89 -9.18
N GLY A 130 -11.41 31.68 -9.48
CA GLY A 130 -12.62 31.10 -8.86
C GLY A 130 -12.41 30.45 -7.49
N GLY A 131 -11.20 30.51 -6.91
CA GLY A 131 -10.88 29.88 -5.62
C GLY A 131 -10.73 28.36 -5.66
N ALA A 132 -10.51 27.79 -6.85
CA ALA A 132 -10.20 26.37 -7.07
C ALA A 132 -8.70 26.17 -7.31
N GLY A 133 -8.19 24.97 -7.04
CA GLY A 133 -6.83 24.59 -7.41
C GLY A 133 -6.75 24.24 -8.90
N LEU A 134 -5.97 24.99 -9.66
CA LEU A 134 -5.69 24.76 -11.08
C LEU A 134 -4.40 23.96 -11.21
N PHE A 135 -4.51 22.72 -11.66
CA PHE A 135 -3.37 21.89 -12.02
C PHE A 135 -3.13 22.02 -13.53
N HIS A 136 -1.99 22.62 -13.91
CA HIS A 136 -1.66 22.86 -15.32
C HIS A 136 -0.18 22.59 -15.62
N GLY A 137 0.13 22.30 -16.86
CA GLY A 137 1.47 21.90 -17.26
C GLY A 137 1.56 21.40 -18.70
N ASN A 138 2.77 21.19 -19.18
CA ASN A 138 3.04 20.56 -20.46
C ASN A 138 3.73 19.21 -20.26
N VAL A 139 3.12 18.15 -20.78
CA VAL A 139 3.67 16.79 -20.71
C VAL A 139 4.38 16.50 -22.02
N ASN A 140 5.66 16.14 -21.93
CA ASN A 140 6.47 15.81 -23.10
C ASN A 140 6.93 14.35 -23.02
N SER A 141 6.61 13.57 -24.06
CA SER A 141 7.02 12.16 -24.19
C SER A 141 8.38 11.99 -24.89
N GLU A 142 9.09 13.07 -25.16
CA GLU A 142 10.47 13.02 -25.65
C GLU A 142 11.41 12.46 -24.58
N HIS A 143 12.15 11.42 -24.98
CA HIS A 143 13.11 10.75 -24.12
C HIS A 143 14.47 11.46 -24.17
N VAL A 144 15.13 11.57 -23.02
CA VAL A 144 16.55 11.94 -22.98
C VAL A 144 17.37 10.77 -23.55
N LYS A 145 18.39 11.07 -24.35
CA LYS A 145 19.20 10.08 -25.10
C LYS A 145 20.16 9.27 -24.20
N ASP A 146 19.83 9.07 -22.93
CA ASP A 146 20.69 8.39 -21.96
C ASP A 146 20.48 6.86 -21.95
N GLY A 147 19.45 6.35 -22.63
CA GLY A 147 19.20 4.90 -22.82
C GLY A 147 18.74 4.14 -21.57
N ILE A 148 18.74 4.78 -20.40
CA ILE A 148 18.31 4.19 -19.11
C ILE A 148 16.77 4.18 -19.02
N VAL A 149 16.13 5.28 -19.41
CA VAL A 149 14.68 5.48 -19.26
C VAL A 149 13.97 5.16 -20.58
N LYS A 150 13.04 4.20 -20.53
CA LYS A 150 12.31 3.70 -21.72
C LYS A 150 11.01 4.44 -22.02
N ARG A 151 10.46 5.18 -21.03
CA ARG A 151 9.17 5.89 -21.09
C ARG A 151 9.24 7.19 -20.31
N THR A 152 8.77 8.27 -20.90
CA THR A 152 8.74 9.62 -20.33
C THR A 152 7.40 10.30 -20.63
N GLY A 153 7.10 11.41 -19.97
CA GLY A 153 5.82 12.11 -20.12
C GLY A 153 4.82 11.75 -19.02
N TYR A 154 5.15 12.06 -17.77
CA TYR A 154 4.17 12.02 -16.68
C TYR A 154 4.23 13.28 -15.82
N ALA A 155 3.05 13.68 -15.36
CA ALA A 155 2.84 14.67 -14.33
C ALA A 155 1.79 14.11 -13.36
N ASN A 156 2.07 14.18 -12.07
CA ASN A 156 1.22 13.65 -11.02
C ASN A 156 1.04 14.69 -9.91
N ILE A 157 -0.10 14.61 -9.25
CA ILE A 157 -0.39 15.38 -8.05
C ILE A 157 -0.85 14.43 -6.95
N ARG A 158 -0.31 14.62 -5.74
CA ARG A 158 -0.62 13.76 -4.60
C ARG A 158 -0.62 14.53 -3.30
N THR A 159 -1.57 14.24 -2.43
CA THR A 159 -1.61 14.77 -1.07
C THR A 159 -0.46 14.21 -0.22
N LYS A 160 0.20 15.06 0.57
CA LYS A 160 1.18 14.69 1.60
C LYS A 160 0.51 13.71 2.56
N ARG A 161 1.07 12.50 2.65
CA ARG A 161 0.65 11.53 3.66
C ARG A 161 1.35 11.87 4.96
N VAL A 162 0.62 12.39 5.94
CA VAL A 162 1.12 12.54 7.29
C VAL A 162 1.35 11.13 7.85
N ARG A 163 2.57 10.83 8.32
CA ARG A 163 2.85 9.60 9.07
C ARG A 163 2.59 9.88 10.53
N VAL A 164 1.59 9.22 11.09
CA VAL A 164 1.24 9.31 12.51
C VAL A 164 2.12 8.35 13.34
N ARG A 165 2.45 7.15 12.85
CA ARG A 165 3.33 6.16 13.54
C ARG A 165 4.59 5.83 12.74
N LYS A 166 5.65 5.36 13.44
CA LYS A 166 6.91 4.89 12.82
C LYS A 166 6.69 3.80 11.76
N ASN A 167 5.77 2.86 12.01
CA ASN A 167 5.56 1.69 11.15
C ASN A 167 4.17 1.62 10.48
N LYS A 168 3.30 2.61 10.68
CA LYS A 168 1.96 2.62 10.07
C LYS A 168 1.80 3.84 9.18
N GLN A 169 1.69 3.59 7.88
CA GLN A 169 1.14 4.59 6.98
C GLN A 169 -0.35 4.71 7.27
N ILE A 170 -0.84 5.93 7.50
CA ILE A 170 -2.27 6.16 7.58
C ILE A 170 -2.81 5.89 6.17
N HIS A 171 -3.60 4.85 6.03
CA HIS A 171 -4.57 4.79 4.96
C HIS A 171 -5.68 5.71 5.43
N THR A 172 -5.64 6.99 5.03
CA THR A 172 -6.82 7.84 5.21
C THR A 172 -7.95 7.05 4.56
N ASN A 173 -8.97 6.69 5.35
CA ASN A 173 -10.11 5.92 4.85
C ASN A 173 -10.92 6.84 3.95
N TYR A 174 -10.39 7.14 2.76
CA TYR A 174 -11.07 7.93 1.75
C TYR A 174 -12.30 7.19 1.23
N ILE A 175 -12.47 5.89 1.49
CA ILE A 175 -13.67 5.12 1.13
C ILE A 175 -14.97 5.80 1.58
N ILE A 176 -14.91 6.62 2.62
CA ILE A 176 -16.07 7.33 3.18
C ILE A 176 -16.37 8.65 2.41
N TYR A 177 -15.35 9.34 1.87
CA TYR A 177 -15.46 10.73 1.41
C TYR A 177 -15.56 10.91 -0.12
N ILE A 178 -15.65 9.84 -0.92
CA ILE A 178 -15.62 9.96 -2.38
C ILE A 178 -17.03 10.24 -2.94
N LYS A 179 -17.46 11.50 -2.84
CA LYS A 179 -18.28 12.13 -3.87
C LYS A 179 -17.48 13.28 -4.48
N TYR A 180 -16.44 12.93 -5.24
CA TYR A 180 -15.64 13.92 -5.95
C TYR A 180 -16.47 14.53 -7.09
N ILE A 181 -16.82 15.82 -6.98
CA ILE A 181 -16.96 16.68 -8.15
C ILE A 181 -15.58 17.25 -8.42
N LEU A 182 -14.81 16.55 -9.25
CA LEU A 182 -13.64 17.12 -9.90
C LEU A 182 -14.19 17.90 -11.11
N CYS A 183 -14.45 19.19 -10.94
CA CYS A 183 -14.81 20.05 -12.06
C CYS A 183 -13.52 20.44 -12.79
N MET A 184 -13.04 19.57 -13.68
CA MET A 184 -12.08 19.96 -14.71
C MET A 184 -12.88 20.67 -15.81
N PHE A 185 -12.65 21.97 -15.96
CA PHE A 185 -13.01 22.73 -17.17
C PHE A 185 -11.79 22.80 -18.08
#